data_AF-A0A7X3DBE8-F1
#
_entry.id   AF-A0A7X3DBE8-F1
#
_cell.length_a   1.000
_cell.length_b   1.000
_cell.length_c   1.000
_cell.angle_alpha   90.00
_cell.angle_beta   90.00
_cell.angle_gamma   90.00
#
_symmetry.space_group_name_H-M   'P 1'
#
loop_
_entity.id
_entity.type
_entity.pdbx_description
1 polymer ?
#
loop_
_entity_poly.entity_id
_entity_poly.type
_entity_poly.pdbx_seq_one_letter_code
_entity_poly.pdbx_strand_id
1 'polypeptide(L)'
;MLSLSPGDVFIVYSMEKYRPAVYLHTADRKHFFVPLSKDGDSRLYDKDINVKIKKKHNNFLEETSIATVSMIQGISESQELGKYIGSIRSKDLLKIRLSLKYNFVGLISLSDLM
;
A
#
# COMPACT_ATOMS: atom_id res chain seq x y z
N MET A 1 14.55 17.25 3.94
CA MET A 1 14.18 15.83 3.96
C MET A 1 12.67 15.73 4.07
N LEU A 2 11.99 15.13 3.10
CA LEU A 2 10.57 14.77 3.23
C LEU A 2 10.47 13.70 4.33
N SER A 3 9.74 13.98 5.40
CA SER A 3 9.50 13.01 6.47
C SER A 3 8.43 12.02 6.00
N LEU A 4 8.83 10.78 5.69
CA LEU A 4 7.90 9.73 5.28
C LEU A 4 7.20 9.14 6.52
N SER A 5 5.88 9.22 6.57
CA SER A 5 5.07 8.67 7.66
C SER A 5 4.22 7.51 7.15
N PRO A 6 4.16 6.36 7.85
CA PRO A 6 3.30 5.24 7.45
C PRO A 6 1.86 5.70 7.22
N GLY A 7 1.29 5.33 6.07
CA GLY A 7 -0.03 5.80 5.63
C GLY A 7 0.02 6.95 4.62
N ASP A 8 1.16 7.62 4.48
CA ASP A 8 1.33 8.63 3.43
C ASP A 8 1.19 8.00 2.05
N VAL A 9 0.62 8.77 1.12
CA VAL A 9 0.33 8.33 -0.23
C VAL A 9 1.10 9.19 -1.21
N PHE A 10 1.84 8.52 -2.08
CA PHE A 10 2.66 9.13 -3.11
C PHE A 10 2.27 8.57 -4.47
N ILE A 11 2.48 9.37 -5.51
CA ILE A 11 2.53 8.84 -6.87
C ILE A 11 3.88 8.16 -7.06
N VAL A 12 3.87 6.85 -7.30
CA VAL A 12 5.09 6.06 -7.51
C VAL A 12 5.04 5.37 -8.86
N TYR A 13 6.22 5.19 -9.47
CA TYR A 13 6.34 4.36 -10.65
C TYR A 13 6.32 2.89 -10.24
N SER A 14 5.30 2.16 -10.69
CA SER A 14 5.06 0.76 -10.32
C SER A 14 4.42 0.01 -11.49
N MET A 15 5.01 -1.13 -11.86
CA MET A 15 4.53 -1.98 -12.97
C MET A 15 4.24 -1.13 -14.22
N GLU A 16 5.28 -0.44 -14.70
CA GLU A 16 5.26 0.37 -15.93
C GLU A 16 4.30 1.57 -15.95
N LYS A 17 3.67 1.91 -14.82
CA LYS A 17 2.74 3.05 -14.73
C LYS A 17 2.92 3.83 -13.43
N TYR A 18 2.74 5.14 -13.50
CA TYR A 18 2.60 5.96 -12.31
C TYR A 18 1.24 5.73 -11.68
N ARG A 19 1.22 5.41 -10.39
CA ARG A 19 -0.02 5.20 -9.63
C ARG A 19 0.14 5.64 -8.19
N PRO A 20 -0.96 6.01 -7.51
CA PRO A 20 -0.93 6.24 -6.08
C PRO A 20 -0.53 4.97 -5.32
N ALA A 21 0.29 5.08 -4.29
CA ALA A 21 0.63 3.98 -3.41
C ALA A 21 0.84 4.45 -1.97
N VAL A 22 0.41 3.62 -1.02
CA VAL A 22 0.50 3.87 0.42
C VAL A 22 1.87 3.43 0.91
N TYR A 23 2.64 4.34 1.49
CA TYR A 23 3.89 4.07 2.17
C TYR A 23 3.65 3.29 3.47
N LEU A 24 4.45 2.25 3.70
CA LEU A 24 4.34 1.40 4.89
C LEU A 24 5.47 1.63 5.88
N HIS A 25 6.71 1.44 5.40
CA HIS A 25 7.95 1.55 6.17
C HIS A 25 9.15 1.54 5.21
N THR A 26 10.33 1.76 5.77
CA THR A 26 11.60 1.61 5.08
C THR A 26 12.35 0.43 5.70
N ALA A 27 12.94 -0.41 4.88
CA ALA A 27 13.84 -1.50 5.29
C ALA A 27 14.81 -1.80 4.13
N ASP A 28 16.02 -2.27 4.44
CA ASP A 28 17.00 -2.71 3.43
C ASP A 28 17.26 -1.70 2.31
N ARG A 29 17.35 -0.40 2.67
CA ARG A 29 17.50 0.74 1.74
C ARG A 29 16.39 0.89 0.71
N LYS A 30 15.19 0.40 1.04
CA LYS A 30 14.00 0.48 0.20
C LYS A 30 12.81 1.02 1.00
N HIS A 31 12.04 1.88 0.35
CA HIS A 31 10.73 2.32 0.78
C HIS A 31 9.67 1.34 0.28
N PHE A 32 8.88 0.77 1.19
CA PHE A 32 7.84 -0.20 0.85
C PHE A 32 6.50 0.48 0.67
N PHE A 33 5.84 0.16 -0.44
CA PHE A 33 4.56 0.74 -0.84
C PHE A 33 3.54 -0.33 -1.22
N VAL A 34 2.26 -0.06 -0.92
CA VAL A 34 1.11 -0.82 -1.44
C VAL A 34 0.39 0.00 -2.50
N PRO A 35 0.31 -0.47 -3.75
CA PRO A 35 -0.32 0.27 -4.82
C PRO A 35 -1.84 0.38 -4.60
N LEU A 36 -2.38 1.53 -4.98
CA LEU A 36 -3.81 1.80 -5.04
C LEU A 36 -4.29 1.69 -6.49
N SER A 37 -5.45 1.08 -6.68
CA SER A 37 -6.16 0.97 -7.96
C SER A 37 -7.60 1.43 -7.81
N LYS A 38 -8.28 1.76 -8.90
CA LYS A 38 -9.70 2.13 -8.87
C LYS A 38 -10.55 0.91 -8.49
N ASP A 39 -11.62 1.14 -7.73
CA ASP A 39 -12.61 0.13 -7.33
C ASP A 39 -13.43 -0.31 -8.56
N GLY A 40 -12.84 -1.19 -9.36
CA GLY A 40 -13.35 -1.63 -10.67
C GLY A 40 -12.24 -2.19 -11.57
N ASP A 41 -11.01 -1.72 -11.40
CA ASP A 41 -9.80 -2.27 -12.05
C ASP A 41 -9.28 -3.53 -11.33
N SER A 42 -9.81 -3.83 -10.14
CA SER A 42 -9.39 -4.96 -9.30
C SER A 42 -9.87 -6.32 -9.81
N ARG A 43 -10.27 -6.46 -11.08
CA ARG A 43 -10.80 -7.71 -11.67
C ARG A 43 -9.82 -8.89 -11.64
N LEU A 44 -8.59 -8.69 -11.17
CA LEU A 44 -7.51 -9.67 -11.22
C LEU A 44 -6.91 -10.04 -9.86
N TYR A 45 -7.43 -9.52 -8.74
CA TYR A 45 -6.80 -9.74 -7.43
C TYR A 45 -7.76 -10.36 -6.44
N ASP A 46 -7.26 -11.39 -5.75
CA ASP A 46 -7.98 -12.10 -4.71
C ASP A 46 -8.64 -11.10 -3.74
N LYS A 47 -9.97 -11.14 -3.68
CA LYS A 47 -10.76 -10.11 -3.00
C LYS A 47 -10.54 -10.13 -1.49
N ASP A 48 -10.08 -11.26 -0.96
CA ASP A 48 -9.97 -11.49 0.47
C ASP A 48 -8.73 -10.82 1.11
N ILE A 49 -7.76 -10.41 0.29
CA ILE A 49 -6.53 -9.72 0.74
C ILE A 49 -6.53 -8.21 0.45
N ASN A 50 -7.52 -7.72 -0.31
CA ASN A 50 -7.57 -6.34 -0.77
C ASN A 50 -8.25 -5.41 0.23
N VAL A 51 -7.69 -4.23 0.45
CA VAL A 51 -8.25 -3.24 1.39
C VAL A 51 -8.90 -2.08 0.64
N LYS A 52 -10.21 -1.91 0.86
CA LYS A 52 -10.97 -0.81 0.26
C LYS A 52 -10.74 0.51 1.01
N ILE A 53 -10.16 1.47 0.32
CA ILE A 53 -9.86 2.84 0.79
C ILE A 53 -10.96 3.77 0.29
N LYS A 54 -11.95 4.03 1.14
CA LYS A 54 -13.13 4.82 0.77
C LYS A 54 -12.78 6.30 0.64
N LYS A 55 -13.13 6.92 -0.50
CA LYS A 55 -12.95 8.37 -0.75
C LYS A 55 -13.49 9.24 0.38
N LYS A 56 -14.69 8.94 0.88
CA LYS A 56 -15.34 9.71 1.96
C LYS A 56 -14.51 9.85 3.24
N HIS A 57 -13.49 9.02 3.42
CA HIS A 57 -12.58 9.05 4.56
C HIS A 57 -11.19 9.58 4.20
N ASN A 58 -10.89 9.69 2.90
CA ASN A 58 -9.58 9.95 2.31
C ASN A 58 -9.78 10.90 1.09
N ASN A 59 -10.11 12.17 1.37
CA ASN A 59 -10.61 13.13 0.38
C ASN A 59 -9.61 13.49 -0.74
N PHE A 60 -8.34 13.15 -0.56
CA PHE A 60 -7.30 13.32 -1.58
C PHE A 60 -7.39 12.32 -2.74
N LEU A 61 -8.20 11.27 -2.59
CA LEU A 61 -8.51 10.33 -3.67
C LEU A 61 -9.70 10.84 -4.47
N GLU A 62 -9.60 10.78 -5.80
CA GLU A 62 -10.70 11.15 -6.71
C GLU A 62 -11.91 10.21 -6.55
N GLU A 63 -11.68 8.97 -6.17
CA GLU A 63 -12.67 7.90 -6.02
C GLU A 63 -12.27 6.87 -4.96
N THR A 64 -13.17 5.94 -4.66
CA THR A 64 -12.83 4.81 -3.77
C THR A 64 -11.79 3.94 -4.46
N SER A 65 -10.71 3.67 -3.73
CA SER A 65 -9.57 2.90 -4.26
C SER A 65 -9.43 1.57 -3.53
N ILE A 66 -8.74 0.63 -4.15
CA ILE A 66 -8.37 -0.67 -3.61
C ILE A 66 -6.86 -0.69 -3.41
N ALA A 67 -6.42 -0.93 -2.17
CA ALA A 67 -5.04 -1.25 -1.86
C ALA A 67 -4.80 -2.74 -2.11
N THR A 68 -3.99 -3.06 -3.11
CA THR A 68 -3.70 -4.45 -3.52
C THR A 68 -2.47 -4.94 -2.78
N VAL A 69 -2.69 -5.62 -1.66
CA VAL A 69 -1.65 -5.97 -0.69
C VAL A 69 -0.63 -6.97 -1.25
N SER A 70 -1.06 -7.90 -2.11
CA SER A 70 -0.16 -8.84 -2.82
C SER A 70 0.82 -8.16 -3.78
N MET A 71 0.60 -6.89 -4.11
CA MET A 71 1.46 -6.10 -5.00
C MET A 71 2.35 -5.13 -4.23
N ILE A 72 2.64 -5.41 -2.96
CA ILE A 72 3.63 -4.67 -2.20
C ILE A 72 4.96 -4.63 -2.98
N GLN A 73 5.56 -3.44 -3.06
CA GLN A 73 6.82 -3.24 -3.75
C GLN A 73 7.80 -2.44 -2.90
N GLY A 74 9.08 -2.79 -3.00
CA GLY A 74 10.18 -2.01 -2.44
C GLY A 74 10.79 -1.11 -3.52
N ILE A 75 10.78 0.20 -3.30
CA ILE A 75 11.41 1.21 -4.15
C ILE A 75 12.73 1.62 -3.50
N SER A 76 13.83 1.66 -4.25
CA SER A 76 15.12 2.10 -3.72
C SER A 76 15.03 3.49 -3.11
N GLU A 77 15.70 3.74 -1.98
CA GLU A 77 15.84 5.09 -1.41
C GLU A 77 16.52 6.08 -2.36
N SER A 78 17.32 5.56 -3.30
CA SER A 78 17.96 6.36 -4.35
C SER A 78 17.00 6.79 -5.46
N GLN A 79 15.81 6.19 -5.55
CA GLN A 79 14.83 6.51 -6.56
C GLN A 79 13.92 7.63 -6.03
N GLU A 80 13.71 8.66 -6.85
CA GLU A 80 12.84 9.77 -6.48
C GLU A 80 11.39 9.30 -6.36
N LEU A 81 10.78 9.57 -5.21
CA LEU A 81 9.34 9.40 -5.02
C LEU A 81 8.63 10.55 -5.73
N GLY A 82 7.53 10.25 -6.41
CA GLY A 82 6.73 11.29 -7.03
C GLY A 82 5.94 12.12 -6.01
N LYS A 83 4.93 12.83 -6.51
CA LYS A 83 4.13 13.77 -5.71
C LYS A 83 3.47 13.10 -4.50
N TYR A 84 3.62 13.72 -3.32
CA TYR A 84 2.77 13.46 -2.16
C TYR A 84 1.34 13.93 -2.41
N ILE A 85 0.35 13.06 -2.18
CA ILE A 85 -1.06 13.39 -2.41
C ILE A 85 -1.89 13.44 -1.13
N GLY A 86 -1.48 12.78 -0.05
CA GLY A 86 -2.21 12.79 1.22
C GLY A 86 -1.80 11.64 2.13
N SER A 87 -2.55 11.42 3.20
CA SER A 87 -2.30 10.31 4.13
C SER A 87 -3.60 9.58 4.43
N ILE A 88 -3.59 8.25 4.35
CA ILE A 88 -4.77 7.45 4.68
C ILE A 88 -5.03 7.46 6.19
N ARG A 89 -6.29 7.24 6.59
CA ARG A 89 -6.62 7.08 8.00
C ARG A 89 -5.90 5.88 8.62
N SER A 90 -5.53 6.00 9.90
CA SER A 90 -4.87 4.94 10.66
C SER A 90 -5.64 3.62 10.68
N LYS A 91 -6.99 3.67 10.68
CA LYS A 91 -7.85 2.46 10.60
C LYS A 91 -7.70 1.72 9.27
N ASP A 92 -7.52 2.44 8.17
CA ASP A 92 -7.34 1.84 6.86
C ASP A 92 -5.89 1.30 6.72
N LEU A 93 -4.90 2.02 7.26
CA LEU A 93 -3.52 1.52 7.37
C LEU A 93 -3.42 0.23 8.20
N LEU A 94 -4.14 0.16 9.33
CA LEU A 94 -4.16 -1.04 10.17
C LEU A 94 -4.70 -2.25 9.41
N LYS A 95 -5.76 -2.07 8.61
CA LYS A 95 -6.28 -3.14 7.75
C LYS A 95 -5.25 -3.61 6.74
N ILE A 96 -4.54 -2.68 6.08
CA ILE A 96 -3.47 -3.02 5.14
C ILE A 96 -2.40 -3.88 5.84
N ARG A 97 -1.95 -3.47 7.03
CA ARG A 97 -0.96 -4.22 7.82
C ARG A 97 -1.45 -5.61 8.24
N LEU A 98 -2.71 -5.73 8.65
CA LEU A 98 -3.30 -7.03 8.98
C LEU A 98 -3.38 -7.93 7.74
N SER A 99 -3.86 -7.42 6.61
CA SER A 99 -3.91 -8.16 5.35
C SER A 99 -2.52 -8.60 4.88
N LEU A 100 -1.49 -7.77 5.06
CA LEU A 100 -0.09 -8.16 4.80
C LEU A 100 0.31 -9.35 5.67
N LYS A 101 0.05 -9.27 6.98
CA LYS A 101 0.38 -10.35 7.90
C LYS A 101 -0.33 -11.65 7.50
N TYR A 102 -1.63 -11.62 7.17
CA TYR A 102 -2.34 -12.82 6.72
C TYR A 102 -1.79 -13.39 5.40
N ASN A 103 -1.43 -12.53 4.45
CA ASN A 103 -0.85 -12.96 3.17
C ASN A 103 0.53 -13.63 3.35
N PHE A 104 1.36 -13.13 4.27
CA PHE A 104 2.69 -13.71 4.54
C PHE A 104 2.67 -14.86 5.57
N VAL A 105 1.71 -14.90 6.49
CA VAL A 105 1.52 -16.02 7.43
C VAL A 105 0.90 -17.24 6.73
N GLY A 106 0.26 -17.07 5.57
CA GLY A 106 -0.06 -18.21 4.68
C GLY A 106 1.17 -18.94 4.13
N LEU A 107 2.37 -18.34 4.23
CA LEU A 107 3.66 -18.90 3.81
C LEU A 107 4.55 -19.36 4.96
N ILE A 108 4.19 -19.07 6.21
CA ILE A 108 4.98 -19.46 7.39
C ILE A 108 4.00 -20.03 8.41
N SER A 109 4.15 -21.34 8.70
CA SER A 109 3.40 -22.01 9.74
C SER A 109 3.51 -21.24 11.06
N LEU A 110 2.40 -21.13 11.81
CA LEU A 110 2.35 -20.57 13.16
C LEU A 110 3.38 -21.20 14.12
N SER A 111 3.97 -22.35 13.77
CA SER A 111 5.09 -22.99 14.48
C SER A 111 6.39 -22.20 14.48
N ASP A 112 6.62 -21.31 13.50
CA ASP A 112 7.92 -20.63 13.35
C ASP A 112 7.97 -19.29 14.11
N LEU A 113 6.94 -19.01 14.92
CA LEU A 113 6.80 -17.80 15.74
C LEU A 113 6.84 -18.09 17.25
N MET A 114 7.19 -19.32 17.67
CA MET A 114 7.47 -19.69 19.08
C MET A 114 8.96 -19.87 19.33
#